data_AF-A0A6A4M3V1-F1
#
_entry.id   AF-A0A6A4M3V1-F1
#
_cell.length_a   1.000
_cell.length_b   1.000
_cell.length_c   1.000
_cell.angle_alpha   90.00
_cell.angle_beta   90.00
_cell.angle_gamma   90.00
#
_symmetry.space_group_name_H-M   'P 1'
#
loop_
_entity.id
_entity.type
_entity.pdbx_description
1 polymer ?
#
loop_
_entity_poly.entity_id
_entity_poly.type
_entity_poly.pdbx_seq_one_letter_code
_entity_poly.pdbx_strand_id
1 'polypeptide(L)'
;MSDSGNKHISPSKPRKKLILLLFTSFLLVAAAVIGIVAGVNSRENIIKSSSTHSIVKSSCSTTFYPDLCYSTIANAPELGNKAISTPKDVIALSLNATKTAVEKNYFSVKRLLKKKGLTGREKTALHDCLETIDETLDEVRKAEEDLNQYPSFNKSLTQNADDLQTLLSAAITNQETCLDGFFYDKADKKVRESLIGGQLHVEKMCSNALAMIKNMTDTDIANEIALKGRNLRENEEGGINEWPEWLSAGDRRLLQSTTVTPNVVVAADGSGNYRTVSAAVAAAPEGSSERYVIRIKAGVYRENVDVPKKKTNLMFLGDGRTTTIITGSRNVVDGSTTFNSATVGIVIQKSRIDATSDLKPVKSSFPTFLGRPWKLYSRTVVMQSAIGDLIDPAGWHIWDGDFALSTLEYREYGNSGAGAGTSGRVTWGGYKVITSATEAQQYTPGTFIAGGSWLRSTTFPFSLGL
;
A
#
# COMPACT_ATOMS: atom_id res chain seq x y z
N MET A 1 17.77 -75.92 -63.04
CA MET A 1 19.05 -75.25 -63.31
C MET A 1 19.51 -74.59 -62.00
N SER A 2 20.34 -75.27 -61.22
CA SER A 2 21.82 -75.36 -61.32
C SER A 2 22.48 -74.11 -60.77
N ASP A 3 23.53 -74.13 -59.96
CA ASP A 3 24.23 -75.12 -59.15
C ASP A 3 25.29 -74.32 -58.37
N SER A 4 26.13 -75.01 -57.59
CA SER A 4 27.39 -74.61 -56.94
C SER A 4 27.20 -74.11 -55.51
N GLY A 5 27.86 -74.66 -54.50
CA GLY A 5 29.04 -75.53 -54.47
C GLY A 5 29.95 -74.96 -53.40
N ASN A 6 30.26 -75.71 -52.34
CA ASN A 6 31.09 -75.20 -51.25
C ASN A 6 32.13 -76.24 -50.81
N LYS A 7 33.40 -75.82 -50.77
CA LYS A 7 34.50 -76.55 -50.13
C LYS A 7 35.12 -75.65 -49.06
N HIS A 8 35.23 -76.23 -47.87
CA HIS A 8 35.85 -75.69 -46.68
C HIS A 8 37.39 -75.64 -46.76
N ILE A 9 37.99 -74.58 -46.20
CA ILE A 9 39.33 -74.59 -45.58
C ILE A 9 39.22 -73.86 -44.23
N SER A 10 39.90 -74.41 -43.21
CA SER A 10 39.86 -74.06 -41.77
C SER A 10 41.18 -73.34 -41.34
N PRO A 11 41.43 -72.97 -40.06
CA PRO A 11 41.52 -71.57 -39.62
C PRO A 11 42.88 -71.19 -38.96
N SER A 12 43.09 -69.91 -38.61
CA SER A 12 44.12 -69.50 -37.64
C SER A 12 43.55 -68.54 -36.56
N LYS A 13 44.02 -68.73 -35.31
CA LYS A 13 43.48 -68.22 -34.02
C LYS A 13 43.90 -66.78 -33.66
N PRO A 14 43.22 -66.10 -32.70
CA PRO A 14 43.12 -64.64 -32.65
C PRO A 14 44.05 -63.90 -31.66
N ARG A 15 44.28 -62.60 -31.95
CA ARG A 15 44.98 -61.60 -31.11
C ARG A 15 44.13 -61.15 -29.90
N LYS A 16 44.11 -61.91 -28.80
CA LYS A 16 43.36 -61.55 -27.57
C LYS A 16 43.99 -60.44 -26.71
N LYS A 17 45.30 -60.17 -26.82
CA LYS A 17 45.99 -59.18 -25.96
C LYS A 17 45.75 -57.71 -26.35
N LEU A 18 45.39 -57.43 -27.60
CA LEU A 18 45.18 -56.06 -28.09
C LEU A 18 43.82 -55.48 -27.63
N ILE A 19 42.79 -56.33 -27.49
CA ILE A 19 41.44 -55.93 -27.08
C ILE A 19 41.43 -55.50 -25.59
N LEU A 20 42.24 -56.14 -24.74
CA LEU A 20 42.27 -55.85 -23.31
C LEU A 20 42.91 -54.48 -23.01
N LEU A 21 43.95 -54.09 -23.76
CA LEU A 21 44.61 -52.77 -23.61
C LEU A 21 43.75 -51.61 -24.12
N LEU A 22 42.93 -51.85 -25.15
CA LEU A 22 41.97 -50.86 -25.65
C LEU A 22 40.81 -50.66 -24.65
N PHE A 23 40.35 -51.73 -24.00
CA PHE A 23 39.30 -51.65 -22.98
C PHE A 23 39.76 -50.90 -21.72
N THR A 24 40.98 -51.13 -21.23
CA THR A 24 41.49 -50.42 -20.05
C THR A 24 41.74 -48.93 -20.32
N SER A 25 42.22 -48.59 -21.52
CA SER A 25 42.36 -47.19 -21.96
C SER A 25 40.99 -46.50 -22.06
N PHE A 26 39.99 -47.16 -22.63
CA PHE A 26 38.64 -46.61 -22.76
C PHE A 26 37.96 -46.40 -21.40
N LEU A 27 38.14 -47.32 -20.45
CA LEU A 27 37.64 -47.21 -19.08
C LEU A 27 38.27 -46.04 -18.31
N LEU A 28 39.57 -45.79 -18.48
CA LEU A 28 40.25 -44.66 -17.83
C LEU A 28 39.80 -43.31 -18.40
N VAL A 29 39.61 -43.22 -19.72
CA VAL A 29 39.09 -42.00 -20.36
C VAL A 29 37.64 -41.75 -19.95
N ALA A 30 36.80 -42.78 -19.91
CA ALA A 30 35.42 -42.65 -19.45
C ALA A 30 35.33 -42.20 -17.98
N ALA A 31 36.15 -42.76 -17.09
CA ALA A 31 36.21 -42.35 -15.69
C ALA A 31 36.71 -40.90 -15.51
N ALA A 32 37.70 -40.49 -16.31
CA ALA A 32 38.20 -39.12 -16.30
C ALA A 32 37.14 -38.12 -16.80
N VAL A 33 36.40 -38.45 -17.87
CA VAL A 33 35.30 -37.62 -18.38
C VAL A 33 34.16 -37.53 -17.36
N ILE A 34 33.78 -38.62 -16.71
CA ILE A 34 32.77 -38.62 -15.63
C ILE A 34 33.25 -37.76 -14.45
N GLY A 35 34.52 -37.87 -14.06
CA GLY A 35 35.10 -37.05 -12.99
C GLY A 35 35.15 -35.55 -13.32
N ILE A 36 35.48 -35.20 -14.57
CA ILE A 36 35.46 -33.81 -15.05
C ILE A 36 34.03 -33.27 -15.09
N VAL A 37 33.07 -34.01 -15.64
CA VAL A 37 31.66 -33.59 -15.70
C VAL A 37 31.07 -33.44 -14.30
N ALA A 38 31.31 -34.39 -13.39
CA ALA A 38 30.87 -34.30 -12.00
C ALA A 38 31.54 -33.13 -11.26
N GLY A 39 32.84 -32.89 -11.49
CA GLY A 39 33.58 -31.78 -10.91
C GLY A 39 33.11 -30.40 -11.40
N VAL A 40 32.80 -30.27 -12.70
CA VAL A 40 32.26 -29.04 -13.30
C VAL A 40 30.86 -28.76 -12.73
N ASN A 41 29.99 -29.77 -12.66
CA ASN A 41 28.63 -29.61 -12.14
C ASN A 41 28.63 -29.26 -10.64
N SER A 42 29.55 -29.84 -9.86
CA SER A 42 29.73 -29.50 -8.44
C SER A 42 30.24 -28.06 -8.26
N ARG A 43 31.21 -27.63 -9.08
CA ARG A 43 31.76 -26.27 -9.04
C ARG A 43 30.73 -25.22 -9.47
N GLU A 44 29.91 -25.53 -10.47
CA GLU A 44 28.80 -24.67 -10.91
C GLU A 44 27.73 -24.50 -9.82
N ASN A 45 27.39 -25.58 -9.11
CA ASN A 45 26.45 -25.52 -7.98
C ASN A 45 27.01 -24.71 -6.79
N ILE A 46 28.31 -24.84 -6.48
CA ILE A 46 28.97 -24.05 -5.43
C ILE A 46 29.01 -22.55 -5.80
N ILE A 47 29.32 -22.23 -7.06
CA ILE A 47 29.33 -20.84 -7.55
C ILE A 47 27.92 -20.24 -7.51
N LYS A 48 26.89 -20.97 -7.95
CA LYS A 48 25.48 -20.56 -7.89
C LYS A 48 24.99 -20.38 -6.44
N SER A 49 25.38 -21.27 -5.54
CA SER A 49 25.04 -21.16 -4.11
C SER A 49 25.70 -19.95 -3.45
N SER A 50 26.98 -19.69 -3.76
CA SER A 50 27.72 -18.53 -3.26
C SER A 50 27.18 -17.20 -3.80
N SER A 51 26.86 -17.12 -5.10
CA SER A 51 26.27 -15.92 -5.71
C SER A 51 24.83 -15.67 -5.24
N THR A 52 24.04 -16.72 -5.04
CA THR A 52 22.71 -16.62 -4.43
C THR A 52 22.80 -16.04 -3.03
N HIS A 53 23.72 -16.57 -2.22
CA HIS A 53 23.93 -16.10 -0.85
C HIS A 53 24.37 -14.62 -0.81
N SER A 54 25.21 -14.16 -1.75
CA SER A 54 25.62 -12.74 -1.78
C SER A 54 24.49 -11.79 -2.19
N ILE A 55 23.63 -12.16 -3.15
CA ILE A 55 22.49 -11.35 -3.59
C ILE A 55 21.43 -11.23 -2.49
N VAL A 56 21.10 -12.34 -1.81
CA VAL A 56 20.22 -12.30 -0.64
C VAL A 56 20.85 -11.43 0.43
N LYS A 57 22.18 -11.51 0.61
CA LYS A 57 22.89 -10.70 1.59
C LYS A 57 22.83 -9.21 1.33
N SER A 58 23.15 -8.77 0.13
CA SER A 58 23.08 -7.34 -0.20
C SER A 58 21.64 -6.81 -0.12
N SER A 59 20.65 -7.60 -0.56
CA SER A 59 19.25 -7.18 -0.56
C SER A 59 18.73 -6.99 0.87
N CYS A 60 18.89 -8.02 1.72
CA CYS A 60 18.38 -7.99 3.10
C CYS A 60 19.11 -6.99 4.01
N SER A 61 20.38 -6.63 3.73
CA SER A 61 21.13 -5.69 4.57
C SER A 61 20.59 -4.25 4.55
N THR A 62 19.75 -3.91 3.55
CA THR A 62 19.13 -2.58 3.43
C THR A 62 17.80 -2.45 4.16
N THR A 63 17.35 -3.53 4.81
CA THR A 63 16.03 -3.61 5.45
C THR A 63 16.05 -3.25 6.94
N PHE A 64 14.89 -2.92 7.50
CA PHE A 64 14.76 -2.64 8.94
C PHE A 64 14.89 -3.90 9.81
N TYR A 65 14.60 -5.08 9.27
CA TYR A 65 14.70 -6.36 9.96
C TYR A 65 15.53 -7.39 9.17
N PRO A 66 16.87 -7.19 9.03
CA PRO A 66 17.71 -8.02 8.16
C PRO A 66 17.64 -9.52 8.47
N ASP A 67 17.75 -9.91 9.75
CA ASP A 67 17.73 -11.32 10.15
C ASP A 67 16.40 -12.03 9.78
N LEU A 68 15.30 -11.30 9.92
CA LEU A 68 13.99 -11.79 9.46
C LEU A 68 13.99 -11.95 7.94
N CYS A 69 14.49 -10.97 7.19
CA CYS A 69 14.62 -11.08 5.73
C CYS A 69 15.41 -12.33 5.32
N TYR A 70 16.62 -12.52 5.87
CA TYR A 70 17.44 -13.69 5.57
C TYR A 70 16.75 -15.01 5.86
N SER A 71 16.21 -15.14 7.08
CA SER A 71 15.59 -16.39 7.52
C SER A 71 14.31 -16.69 6.73
N THR A 72 13.52 -15.67 6.38
CA THR A 72 12.36 -15.83 5.50
C THR A 72 12.77 -16.36 4.13
N ILE A 73 13.79 -15.76 3.51
CA ILE A 73 14.24 -16.19 2.18
C ILE A 73 14.85 -17.57 2.26
N ALA A 74 15.77 -17.84 3.20
CA ALA A 74 16.45 -19.14 3.32
C ALA A 74 15.49 -20.33 3.51
N ASN A 75 14.32 -20.09 4.10
CA ASN A 75 13.29 -21.10 4.32
C ASN A 75 12.18 -21.11 3.25
N ALA A 76 12.30 -20.31 2.18
CA ALA A 76 11.27 -20.24 1.16
C ALA A 76 11.20 -21.56 0.38
N PRO A 77 10.03 -22.22 0.28
CA PRO A 77 9.88 -23.51 -0.40
C PRO A 77 10.30 -23.49 -1.88
N GLU A 78 10.27 -22.31 -2.50
CA GLU A 78 10.53 -22.09 -3.92
C GLU A 78 12.02 -22.02 -4.29
N LEU A 79 12.93 -22.02 -3.31
CA LEU A 79 14.39 -22.04 -3.57
C LEU A 79 14.84 -23.28 -4.35
N GLY A 80 14.11 -24.40 -4.26
CA GLY A 80 14.42 -25.60 -5.03
C GLY A 80 14.14 -25.46 -6.53
N ASN A 81 13.30 -24.49 -6.94
CA ASN A 81 12.75 -24.41 -8.29
C ASN A 81 13.15 -23.13 -9.07
N LYS A 82 13.66 -22.08 -8.41
CA LYS A 82 13.99 -20.80 -9.04
C LYS A 82 15.39 -20.32 -8.65
N ALA A 83 16.26 -20.08 -9.63
CA ALA A 83 17.60 -19.54 -9.37
C ALA A 83 17.52 -18.05 -9.03
N ILE A 84 17.90 -17.67 -7.81
CA ILE A 84 17.97 -16.26 -7.38
C ILE A 84 19.14 -15.60 -8.11
N SER A 85 18.82 -14.69 -9.03
CA SER A 85 19.81 -14.03 -9.88
C SER A 85 19.81 -12.51 -9.74
N THR A 86 18.73 -11.94 -9.19
CA THR A 86 18.53 -10.49 -9.07
C THR A 86 17.92 -10.10 -7.71
N PRO A 87 18.07 -8.84 -7.25
CA PRO A 87 17.34 -8.33 -6.09
C PRO A 87 15.82 -8.47 -6.24
N LYS A 88 15.29 -8.32 -7.47
CA LYS A 88 13.88 -8.53 -7.80
C LYS A 88 13.40 -9.94 -7.44
N ASP A 89 14.23 -10.97 -7.64
CA ASP A 89 13.89 -12.35 -7.24
C ASP A 89 13.77 -12.48 -5.73
N VAL A 90 14.65 -11.82 -4.96
CA VAL A 90 14.60 -11.81 -3.49
C VAL A 90 13.32 -11.12 -3.01
N ILE A 91 12.95 -10.00 -3.62
CA ILE A 91 11.71 -9.28 -3.32
C ILE A 91 10.49 -10.17 -3.61
N ALA A 92 10.44 -10.82 -4.79
CA ALA A 92 9.32 -11.70 -5.14
C ALA A 92 9.16 -12.85 -4.13
N LEU A 93 10.25 -13.50 -3.71
CA LEU A 93 10.23 -14.51 -2.66
C LEU A 93 9.76 -13.95 -1.31
N SER A 94 10.19 -12.72 -0.96
CA SER A 94 9.74 -12.04 0.26
C SER A 94 8.25 -11.75 0.25
N LEU A 95 7.70 -11.24 -0.86
CA LEU A 95 6.27 -10.99 -1.03
C LEU A 95 5.47 -12.29 -0.95
N ASN A 96 5.96 -13.37 -1.56
CA ASN A 96 5.29 -14.65 -1.52
C ASN A 96 5.23 -15.26 -0.10
N ALA A 97 6.35 -15.20 0.62
CA ALA A 97 6.38 -15.58 2.03
C ALA A 97 5.45 -14.69 2.88
N THR A 98 5.38 -13.39 2.56
CA THR A 98 4.48 -12.43 3.23
C THR A 98 3.02 -12.82 3.02
N LYS A 99 2.59 -13.14 1.80
CA LYS A 99 1.22 -13.66 1.53
C LYS A 99 0.88 -14.86 2.42
N THR A 100 1.82 -15.82 2.52
CA THR A 100 1.63 -17.02 3.36
C THR A 100 1.48 -16.66 4.84
N ALA A 101 2.26 -15.69 5.33
CA ALA A 101 2.16 -15.20 6.70
C ALA A 101 0.83 -14.48 6.97
N VAL A 102 0.36 -13.67 6.02
CA VAL A 102 -0.95 -12.98 6.06
C VAL A 102 -2.09 -13.99 6.12
N GLU A 103 -2.09 -15.00 5.24
CA GLU A 103 -3.09 -16.07 5.22
C GLU A 103 -3.12 -16.85 6.55
N LYS A 104 -1.95 -17.19 7.09
CA LYS A 104 -1.85 -17.85 8.40
C LYS A 104 -2.40 -16.98 9.53
N ASN A 105 -2.14 -15.67 9.47
CA ASN A 105 -2.67 -14.70 10.42
C ASN A 105 -4.21 -14.66 10.32
N TYR A 106 -4.76 -14.55 9.11
CA TYR A 106 -6.21 -14.59 8.85
C TYR A 106 -6.88 -15.80 9.52
N PHE A 107 -6.35 -17.02 9.30
CA PHE A 107 -6.90 -18.22 9.94
C PHE A 107 -6.77 -18.22 11.46
N SER A 108 -5.72 -17.61 11.99
CA SER A 108 -5.51 -17.46 13.44
C SER A 108 -6.58 -16.54 14.05
N VAL A 109 -6.87 -15.40 13.42
CA VAL A 109 -7.95 -14.49 13.83
C VAL A 109 -9.32 -15.16 13.70
N LYS A 110 -9.57 -15.85 12.59
CA LYS A 110 -10.83 -16.61 12.38
C LYS A 110 -11.04 -17.70 13.44
N ARG A 111 -9.96 -18.31 13.93
CA ARG A 111 -10.02 -19.28 15.05
C ARG A 111 -10.30 -18.57 16.38
N LEU A 112 -9.71 -17.40 16.62
CA LEU A 112 -10.00 -16.61 17.82
C LEU A 112 -11.47 -16.19 17.88
N LEU A 113 -12.06 -15.78 16.76
CA LEU A 113 -13.48 -15.40 16.66
C LEU A 113 -14.46 -16.51 17.10
N LYS A 114 -14.04 -17.79 17.01
CA LYS A 114 -14.84 -18.94 17.45
C LYS A 114 -14.75 -19.22 18.96
N LYS A 115 -13.89 -18.52 19.71
CA LYS A 115 -13.77 -18.71 21.17
C LYS A 115 -15.04 -18.26 21.88
N LYS A 116 -15.41 -19.01 22.93
CA LYS A 116 -16.47 -18.61 23.85
C LYS A 116 -15.96 -17.49 24.78
N GLY A 117 -16.88 -16.64 25.24
CA GLY A 117 -16.57 -15.58 26.21
C GLY A 117 -16.12 -14.25 25.60
N LEU A 118 -16.12 -14.12 24.27
CA LEU A 118 -15.87 -12.83 23.61
C LEU A 118 -17.05 -11.88 23.79
N THR A 119 -16.76 -10.64 24.15
CA THR A 119 -17.74 -9.54 24.19
C THR A 119 -18.24 -9.19 22.79
N GLY A 120 -19.36 -8.46 22.69
CA GLY A 120 -19.85 -7.98 21.39
C GLY A 120 -18.81 -7.12 20.67
N ARG A 121 -18.14 -6.24 21.41
CA ARG A 121 -17.08 -5.36 20.91
C ARG A 121 -15.88 -6.14 20.41
N GLU A 122 -15.41 -7.14 21.16
CA GLU A 122 -14.27 -7.98 20.74
C GLU A 122 -14.59 -8.73 19.44
N LYS A 123 -15.84 -9.18 19.25
CA LYS A 123 -16.26 -9.80 17.98
C LYS A 123 -16.24 -8.80 16.84
N THR A 124 -16.75 -7.58 17.05
CA THR A 124 -16.69 -6.50 16.05
C THR A 124 -15.24 -6.19 15.69
N ALA A 125 -14.36 -5.97 16.67
CA ALA A 125 -12.94 -5.70 16.43
C ALA A 125 -12.21 -6.87 15.72
N LEU A 126 -12.60 -8.13 15.99
CA LEU A 126 -12.06 -9.28 15.26
C LEU A 126 -12.58 -9.37 13.82
N HIS A 127 -13.82 -8.94 13.55
CA HIS A 127 -14.34 -8.83 12.18
C HIS A 127 -13.63 -7.72 11.41
N ASP A 128 -13.50 -6.54 12.01
CA ASP A 128 -12.70 -5.42 11.49
C ASP A 128 -11.26 -5.86 11.18
N CYS A 129 -10.61 -6.60 12.09
CA CYS A 129 -9.28 -7.15 11.86
C CYS A 129 -9.24 -8.12 10.67
N LEU A 130 -10.24 -9.00 10.52
CA LEU A 130 -10.30 -9.91 9.36
C LEU A 130 -10.43 -9.16 8.03
N GLU A 131 -11.13 -8.02 8.03
CA GLU A 131 -11.24 -7.14 6.86
C GLU A 131 -9.88 -6.54 6.49
N THR A 132 -9.17 -5.92 7.43
CA THR A 132 -7.80 -5.39 7.16
C THR A 132 -6.80 -6.46 6.74
N ILE A 133 -6.91 -7.69 7.24
CA ILE A 133 -6.04 -8.79 6.82
C ILE A 133 -6.37 -9.23 5.37
N ASP A 134 -7.66 -9.21 4.98
CA ASP A 134 -8.07 -9.46 3.59
C ASP A 134 -7.54 -8.37 2.65
N GLU A 135 -7.65 -7.10 3.06
CA GLU A 135 -7.07 -5.95 2.33
C GLU A 135 -5.56 -6.06 2.18
N THR A 136 -4.84 -6.39 3.26
CA THR A 136 -3.40 -6.64 3.25
C THR A 136 -3.03 -7.72 2.23
N LEU A 137 -3.83 -8.79 2.15
CA LEU A 137 -3.57 -9.89 1.24
C LEU A 137 -3.75 -9.45 -0.23
N ASP A 138 -4.77 -8.65 -0.51
CA ASP A 138 -4.99 -8.07 -1.84
C ASP A 138 -3.88 -7.09 -2.23
N GLU A 139 -3.44 -6.23 -1.30
CA GLU A 139 -2.34 -5.29 -1.50
C GLU A 139 -1.01 -5.99 -1.80
N VAL A 140 -0.66 -7.03 -1.03
CA VAL A 140 0.57 -7.80 -1.24
C VAL A 140 0.52 -8.58 -2.56
N ARG A 141 -0.64 -9.15 -2.93
CA ARG A 141 -0.84 -9.80 -4.25
C ARG A 141 -0.67 -8.79 -5.38
N LYS A 142 -1.27 -7.61 -5.25
CA LYS A 142 -1.15 -6.57 -6.25
C LYS A 142 0.28 -6.06 -6.39
N ALA A 143 1.00 -5.91 -5.27
CA ALA A 143 2.41 -5.52 -5.28
C ALA A 143 3.28 -6.56 -5.99
N GLU A 144 2.99 -7.85 -5.83
CA GLU A 144 3.68 -8.92 -6.56
C GLU A 144 3.38 -8.88 -8.07
N GLU A 145 2.12 -8.66 -8.46
CA GLU A 145 1.73 -8.49 -9.87
C GLU A 145 2.44 -7.30 -10.52
N ASP A 146 2.45 -6.16 -9.84
CA ASP A 146 3.09 -4.93 -10.32
C ASP A 146 4.61 -5.08 -10.35
N LEU A 147 5.21 -5.77 -9.37
CA LEU A 147 6.62 -6.11 -9.37
C LEU A 147 6.96 -6.99 -10.58
N ASN A 148 6.14 -8.00 -10.90
CA ASN A 148 6.39 -8.87 -12.05
C ASN A 148 6.42 -8.07 -13.36
N GLN A 149 5.58 -7.03 -13.48
CA GLN A 149 5.53 -6.13 -14.63
C GLN A 149 6.59 -5.03 -14.61
N TYR A 150 7.28 -4.82 -13.48
CA TYR A 150 8.27 -3.76 -13.32
C TYR A 150 9.57 -4.00 -14.11
N PRO A 151 10.12 -2.99 -14.81
CA PRO A 151 9.49 -1.70 -15.10
C PRO A 151 8.40 -1.83 -16.17
N SER A 152 7.19 -1.32 -15.89
CA SER A 152 6.11 -1.32 -16.87
C SER A 152 6.31 -0.22 -17.90
N PHE A 153 6.17 -0.55 -19.19
CA PHE A 153 6.26 0.43 -20.28
C PHE A 153 5.13 1.48 -20.29
N ASN A 154 4.03 1.21 -19.58
CA ASN A 154 2.86 2.10 -19.55
C ASN A 154 2.92 3.13 -18.41
N LYS A 155 3.96 3.11 -17.57
CA LYS A 155 4.12 4.02 -16.42
C LYS A 155 5.58 4.47 -16.33
N SER A 156 5.82 5.69 -15.85
CA SER A 156 7.18 6.12 -15.51
C SER A 156 7.76 5.27 -14.37
N LEU A 157 9.10 5.22 -14.24
CA LEU A 157 9.74 4.50 -13.12
C LEU A 157 9.26 4.99 -11.76
N THR A 158 9.09 6.31 -11.61
CA THR A 158 8.55 6.94 -10.40
C THR A 158 7.14 6.44 -10.10
N GLN A 159 6.23 6.45 -11.09
CA GLN A 159 4.86 5.94 -10.89
C GLN A 159 4.84 4.46 -10.51
N ASN A 160 5.65 3.63 -11.17
CA ASN A 160 5.75 2.22 -10.78
C ASN A 160 6.25 2.06 -9.33
N ALA A 161 7.24 2.86 -8.94
CA ALA A 161 7.81 2.83 -7.60
C ALA A 161 6.80 3.30 -6.54
N ASP A 162 6.04 4.36 -6.84
CA ASP A 162 5.01 4.90 -5.95
C ASP A 162 3.87 3.92 -5.73
N ASP A 163 3.41 3.22 -6.77
CA ASP A 163 2.37 2.18 -6.66
C ASP A 163 2.82 1.04 -5.73
N LEU A 164 4.02 0.49 -5.96
CA LEU A 164 4.57 -0.58 -5.13
C LEU A 164 4.75 -0.14 -3.66
N GLN A 165 5.27 1.07 -3.45
CA GLN A 165 5.46 1.63 -2.11
C GLN A 165 4.12 1.87 -1.40
N THR A 166 3.12 2.35 -2.14
CA THR A 166 1.77 2.62 -1.60
C THR A 166 1.13 1.34 -1.10
N LEU A 167 1.12 0.28 -1.93
CA LEU A 167 0.51 -1.00 -1.58
C LEU A 167 1.13 -1.60 -0.31
N LEU A 168 2.46 -1.60 -0.20
CA LEU A 168 3.13 -2.16 0.98
C LEU A 168 3.04 -1.27 2.22
N SER A 169 2.97 0.06 2.05
CA SER A 169 2.73 0.98 3.16
C SER A 169 1.32 0.82 3.72
N ALA A 170 0.33 0.58 2.85
CA ALA A 170 -1.04 0.26 3.25
C ALA A 170 -1.09 -1.08 4.01
N ALA A 171 -0.41 -2.12 3.50
CA ALA A 171 -0.32 -3.43 4.16
C ALA A 171 0.25 -3.37 5.58
N ILE A 172 1.26 -2.52 5.79
CA ILE A 172 1.82 -2.22 7.12
C ILE A 172 0.78 -1.53 8.00
N THR A 173 0.11 -0.50 7.49
CA THR A 173 -0.90 0.28 8.21
C THR A 173 -2.07 -0.59 8.65
N ASN A 174 -2.50 -1.53 7.81
CA ASN A 174 -3.58 -2.47 8.09
C ASN A 174 -3.31 -3.34 9.34
N GLN A 175 -2.05 -3.69 9.61
CA GLN A 175 -1.70 -4.46 10.81
C GLN A 175 -1.94 -3.65 12.11
N GLU A 176 -1.54 -2.38 12.07
CA GLU A 176 -1.74 -1.44 13.17
C GLU A 176 -3.24 -1.14 13.37
N THR A 177 -3.99 -0.95 12.28
CA THR A 177 -5.45 -0.74 12.32
C THR A 177 -6.18 -1.93 12.96
N CYS A 178 -5.81 -3.18 12.63
CA CYS A 178 -6.34 -4.35 13.31
C CYS A 178 -6.12 -4.29 14.83
N LEU A 179 -4.92 -3.89 15.29
CA LEU A 179 -4.58 -3.84 16.70
C LEU A 179 -5.26 -2.70 17.48
N ASP A 180 -5.57 -1.58 16.82
CA ASP A 180 -6.24 -0.43 17.43
C ASP A 180 -7.67 -0.73 17.89
N GLY A 181 -8.34 -1.69 17.23
CA GLY A 181 -9.68 -2.16 17.62
C GLY A 181 -9.75 -2.66 19.07
N PHE A 182 -8.62 -3.00 19.69
CA PHE A 182 -8.51 -3.64 21.00
C PHE A 182 -7.84 -2.77 22.08
N PHE A 183 -7.79 -1.45 21.90
CA PHE A 183 -7.03 -0.57 22.81
C PHE A 183 -7.76 -0.23 24.14
N TYR A 184 -9.07 -0.40 24.23
CA TYR A 184 -9.89 0.36 25.20
C TYR A 184 -10.23 -0.38 26.50
N ASP A 185 -10.54 -1.68 26.48
CA ASP A 185 -10.88 -2.46 27.69
C ASP A 185 -9.72 -3.37 28.15
N LYS A 186 -9.67 -3.69 29.46
CA LYS A 186 -8.79 -4.76 29.99
C LYS A 186 -9.07 -6.12 29.36
N ALA A 187 -10.33 -6.41 29.00
CA ALA A 187 -10.68 -7.62 28.26
C ALA A 187 -10.04 -7.62 26.86
N ASP A 188 -10.15 -6.50 26.15
CA ASP A 188 -9.57 -6.30 24.81
C ASP A 188 -8.05 -6.56 24.80
N LYS A 189 -7.34 -6.19 25.88
CA LYS A 189 -5.88 -6.42 26.01
C LYS A 189 -5.49 -7.89 25.87
N LYS A 190 -6.29 -8.84 26.39
CA LYS A 190 -5.98 -10.28 26.28
C LYS A 190 -6.13 -10.80 24.85
N VAL A 191 -7.15 -10.31 24.14
CA VAL A 191 -7.34 -10.63 22.71
C VAL A 191 -6.21 -10.01 21.90
N ARG A 192 -5.85 -8.75 22.18
CA ARG A 192 -4.72 -8.05 21.56
C ARG A 192 -3.40 -8.79 21.75
N GLU A 193 -3.10 -9.28 22.94
CA GLU A 193 -1.91 -10.10 23.24
C GLU A 193 -1.86 -11.38 22.39
N SER A 194 -3.03 -11.96 22.06
CA SER A 194 -3.11 -13.14 21.20
C SER A 194 -2.89 -12.83 19.71
N LEU A 195 -3.02 -11.56 19.31
CA LEU A 195 -2.93 -11.10 17.91
C LEU A 195 -1.58 -10.47 17.60
N ILE A 196 -1.01 -9.71 18.55
CA ILE A 196 0.13 -8.83 18.35
C ILE A 196 1.32 -9.53 17.70
N GLY A 197 1.63 -10.76 18.10
CA GLY A 197 2.75 -11.51 17.52
C GLY A 197 2.59 -11.79 16.02
N GLY A 198 1.36 -12.11 15.58
CA GLY A 198 1.07 -12.34 14.17
C GLY A 198 1.08 -11.05 13.36
N GLN A 199 0.44 -10.00 13.89
CA GLN A 199 0.35 -8.67 13.25
C GLN A 199 1.73 -8.05 13.08
N LEU A 200 2.54 -7.99 14.15
CA LEU A 200 3.91 -7.48 14.09
C LEU A 200 4.80 -8.31 13.15
N HIS A 201 4.58 -9.61 13.04
CA HIS A 201 5.35 -10.43 12.11
C HIS A 201 5.07 -10.05 10.66
N VAL A 202 3.79 -9.93 10.28
CA VAL A 202 3.39 -9.48 8.94
C VAL A 202 3.89 -8.07 8.66
N GLU A 203 3.72 -7.14 9.61
CA GLU A 203 4.21 -5.76 9.51
C GLU A 203 5.70 -5.70 9.17
N LYS A 204 6.52 -6.48 9.90
CA LYS A 204 7.96 -6.56 9.67
C LYS A 204 8.32 -7.16 8.31
N MET A 205 7.56 -8.16 7.84
CA MET A 205 7.75 -8.74 6.52
C MET A 205 7.42 -7.74 5.41
N CYS A 206 6.29 -7.04 5.51
CA CYS A 206 5.93 -5.96 4.59
C CYS A 206 6.97 -4.83 4.60
N SER A 207 7.46 -4.43 5.79
CA SER A 207 8.52 -3.42 5.96
C SER A 207 9.83 -3.81 5.26
N ASN A 208 10.26 -5.06 5.38
CA ASN A 208 11.43 -5.56 4.66
C ASN A 208 11.23 -5.55 3.15
N ALA A 209 10.07 -6.03 2.67
CA ALA A 209 9.75 -6.00 1.24
C ALA A 209 9.74 -4.57 0.68
N LEU A 210 9.12 -3.63 1.42
CA LEU A 210 9.08 -2.21 1.09
C LEU A 210 10.48 -1.61 1.01
N ALA A 211 11.35 -1.89 1.98
CA ALA A 211 12.71 -1.38 1.99
C ALA A 211 13.53 -1.89 0.78
N MET A 212 13.41 -3.18 0.45
CA MET A 212 14.09 -3.75 -0.72
C MET A 212 13.56 -3.17 -2.04
N ILE A 213 12.22 -3.01 -2.17
CA ILE A 213 11.58 -2.38 -3.33
C ILE A 213 12.08 -0.96 -3.48
N LYS A 214 12.04 -0.16 -2.41
CA LYS A 214 12.49 1.23 -2.42
C LYS A 214 13.95 1.33 -2.88
N ASN A 215 14.83 0.50 -2.32
CA ASN A 215 16.24 0.49 -2.70
C ASN A 215 16.46 0.14 -4.19
N MET A 216 15.72 -0.85 -4.71
CA MET A 216 15.75 -1.23 -6.12
C MET A 216 15.25 -0.08 -7.03
N THR A 217 14.08 0.47 -6.72
CA THR A 217 13.46 1.53 -7.54
C THR A 217 14.24 2.84 -7.48
N ASP A 218 14.78 3.22 -6.31
CA ASP A 218 15.63 4.40 -6.18
C ASP A 218 16.89 4.27 -7.04
N THR A 219 17.49 3.06 -7.07
CA THR A 219 18.66 2.76 -7.91
C THR A 219 18.32 2.88 -9.40
N ASP A 220 17.18 2.34 -9.82
CA ASP A 220 16.76 2.39 -11.23
C ASP A 220 16.44 3.83 -11.67
N ILE A 221 15.74 4.60 -10.82
CA ILE A 221 15.45 6.03 -11.06
C ILE A 221 16.75 6.83 -11.14
N ALA A 222 17.70 6.61 -10.22
CA ALA A 222 19.00 7.28 -10.25
C ALA A 222 19.80 6.95 -11.51
N ASN A 223 19.78 5.68 -11.94
CA ASN A 223 20.41 5.25 -13.19
C ASN A 223 19.74 5.89 -14.41
N GLU A 224 18.41 5.98 -14.44
CA GLU A 224 17.68 6.66 -15.51
C GLU A 224 18.07 8.14 -15.61
N ILE A 225 18.14 8.83 -14.46
CA ILE A 225 18.57 10.24 -14.38
C ILE A 225 20.02 10.40 -14.87
N ALA A 226 20.92 9.50 -14.45
CA ALA A 226 22.31 9.52 -14.88
C ALA A 226 22.46 9.29 -16.39
N LEU A 227 21.68 8.38 -16.97
CA LEU A 227 21.68 8.08 -18.41
C LEU A 227 21.09 9.22 -19.25
N LYS A 228 20.09 9.95 -18.73
CA LYS A 228 19.48 11.10 -19.42
C LYS A 228 20.34 12.37 -19.38
N GLY A 229 21.42 12.40 -18.60
CA GLY A 229 22.29 13.57 -18.42
C GLY A 229 21.57 14.75 -17.76
N ARG A 230 22.30 15.81 -17.34
CA ARG A 230 21.73 17.01 -16.69
C ARG A 230 20.86 17.89 -17.60
N ASN A 231 20.16 17.32 -18.56
CA ASN A 231 19.05 17.99 -19.23
C ASN A 231 17.79 17.75 -18.41
N LEU A 232 17.70 18.40 -17.25
CA LEU A 232 16.42 18.69 -16.61
C LEU A 232 15.67 19.67 -17.52
N ARG A 233 15.16 19.16 -18.65
CA ARG A 233 13.85 19.62 -19.08
C ARG A 233 12.95 18.97 -18.06
N GLU A 234 12.39 19.78 -17.17
CA GLU A 234 11.06 19.51 -16.65
C GLU A 234 10.29 18.94 -17.84
N ASN A 235 9.90 17.67 -17.76
CA ASN A 235 8.77 17.25 -18.56
C ASN A 235 7.67 18.16 -18.05
N GLU A 236 7.42 19.26 -18.76
CA GLU A 236 6.16 19.97 -18.71
C GLU A 236 5.14 18.84 -18.85
N GLU A 237 4.55 18.44 -17.72
CA GLU A 237 3.42 17.54 -17.68
C GLU A 237 2.47 18.02 -18.77
N GLY A 238 2.07 17.09 -19.64
CA GLY A 238 1.36 17.32 -20.89
C GLY A 238 0.53 18.58 -20.88
N GLY A 239 0.74 19.42 -21.90
CA GLY A 239 0.27 20.79 -21.96
C GLY A 239 -1.11 20.98 -21.34
N ILE A 240 -1.30 22.13 -20.69
CA ILE A 240 -2.45 22.65 -19.92
C ILE A 240 -3.87 22.19 -20.36
N ASN A 241 -4.04 21.62 -21.56
CA ASN A 241 -5.26 21.13 -22.19
C ASN A 241 -5.41 19.60 -22.33
N GLU A 242 -4.46 18.76 -21.91
CA GLU A 242 -4.56 17.30 -22.11
C GLU A 242 -5.25 16.59 -20.93
N TRP A 243 -6.17 15.67 -21.23
CA TRP A 243 -6.95 14.91 -20.25
C TRP A 243 -6.22 13.61 -19.87
N PRO A 244 -6.30 13.12 -18.61
CA PRO A 244 -5.65 11.88 -18.20
C PRO A 244 -6.09 10.66 -19.03
N GLU A 245 -5.17 9.73 -19.29
CA GLU A 245 -5.43 8.55 -20.14
C GLU A 245 -6.48 7.59 -19.55
N TRP A 246 -6.52 7.46 -18.22
CA TRP A 246 -7.49 6.60 -17.54
C TRP A 246 -8.90 7.20 -17.50
N LEU A 247 -9.07 8.46 -17.92
CA LEU A 247 -10.35 9.16 -17.92
C LEU A 247 -11.13 8.92 -19.23
N SER A 248 -12.30 8.28 -19.12
CA SER A 248 -13.16 7.97 -20.28
C SER A 248 -13.63 9.25 -21.00
N ALA A 249 -13.91 9.13 -22.31
CA ALA A 249 -14.50 10.23 -23.06
C ALA A 249 -15.90 10.64 -22.54
N GLY A 250 -16.62 9.70 -21.90
CA GLY A 250 -17.91 9.95 -21.26
C GLY A 250 -17.75 10.87 -20.05
N ASP A 251 -16.78 10.58 -19.19
CA ASP A 251 -16.45 11.44 -18.06
C ASP A 251 -16.00 12.83 -18.53
N ARG A 252 -15.16 12.93 -19.58
CA ARG A 252 -14.78 14.22 -20.21
C ARG A 252 -15.98 15.08 -20.61
N ARG A 253 -17.04 14.47 -21.13
CA ARG A 253 -18.28 15.20 -21.50
C ARG A 253 -19.10 15.58 -20.28
N LEU A 254 -19.17 14.70 -19.27
CA LEU A 254 -19.81 15.03 -17.99
C LEU A 254 -19.16 16.24 -17.33
N LEU A 255 -17.83 16.35 -17.46
CA LEU A 255 -16.99 17.43 -16.91
C LEU A 255 -17.21 18.79 -17.54
N GLN A 256 -17.65 18.81 -18.79
CA GLN A 256 -17.98 20.02 -19.52
C GLN A 256 -19.46 20.41 -19.38
N SER A 257 -20.27 19.56 -18.74
CA SER A 257 -21.71 19.75 -18.63
C SER A 257 -22.07 20.57 -17.39
N THR A 258 -22.96 21.55 -17.55
CA THR A 258 -23.58 22.29 -16.44
C THR A 258 -24.63 21.47 -15.69
N THR A 259 -25.05 20.34 -16.26
CA THR A 259 -26.05 19.43 -15.69
C THR A 259 -25.56 17.98 -15.74
N VAL A 260 -25.47 17.33 -14.58
CA VAL A 260 -25.10 15.92 -14.44
C VAL A 260 -26.37 15.07 -14.52
N THR A 261 -26.48 14.19 -15.52
CA THR A 261 -27.60 13.26 -15.64
C THR A 261 -27.43 12.11 -14.65
N PRO A 262 -28.36 11.91 -13.70
CA PRO A 262 -28.25 10.81 -12.73
C PRO A 262 -28.62 9.47 -13.36
N ASN A 263 -27.93 8.39 -12.95
CA ASN A 263 -28.31 7.03 -13.31
C ASN A 263 -29.54 6.57 -12.52
N VAL A 264 -29.58 6.94 -11.22
CA VAL A 264 -30.70 6.63 -10.32
C VAL A 264 -30.96 7.77 -9.35
N VAL A 265 -32.20 7.84 -8.86
CA VAL A 265 -32.68 8.83 -7.90
C VAL A 265 -33.10 8.14 -6.60
N VAL A 266 -32.60 8.64 -5.49
CA VAL A 266 -33.02 8.29 -4.13
C VAL A 266 -33.96 9.37 -3.62
N ALA A 267 -35.13 8.97 -3.13
CA ALA A 267 -36.10 9.88 -2.55
C ALA A 267 -36.86 9.23 -1.39
N ALA A 268 -36.75 9.83 -0.19
CA ALA A 268 -37.43 9.33 1.01
C ALA A 268 -38.96 9.30 0.87
N ASP A 269 -39.54 10.21 0.07
CA ASP A 269 -40.97 10.30 -0.23
C ASP A 269 -41.48 9.22 -1.22
N GLY A 270 -40.59 8.40 -1.78
CA GLY A 270 -40.91 7.37 -2.76
C GLY A 270 -41.06 7.87 -4.21
N SER A 271 -40.75 9.13 -4.49
CA SER A 271 -40.79 9.70 -5.85
C SER A 271 -39.57 9.34 -6.72
N GLY A 272 -38.59 8.61 -6.17
CA GLY A 272 -37.38 8.16 -6.86
C GLY A 272 -37.37 6.65 -7.15
N ASN A 273 -36.26 6.14 -7.66
CA ASN A 273 -36.03 4.71 -7.90
C ASN A 273 -35.88 3.93 -6.58
N TYR A 274 -35.25 4.53 -5.57
CA TYR A 274 -35.01 3.92 -4.26
C TYR A 274 -35.42 4.87 -3.14
N ARG A 275 -35.78 4.31 -1.97
CA ARG A 275 -36.10 5.08 -0.76
C ARG A 275 -34.89 5.35 0.13
N THR A 276 -33.84 4.53 0.02
CA THR A 276 -32.62 4.62 0.83
C THR A 276 -31.39 4.70 -0.07
N VAL A 277 -30.33 5.32 0.45
CA VAL A 277 -29.06 5.46 -0.25
C VAL A 277 -28.36 4.11 -0.37
N SER A 278 -28.40 3.29 0.69
CA SER A 278 -27.80 1.95 0.70
C SER A 278 -28.38 1.04 -0.38
N ALA A 279 -29.69 1.14 -0.67
CA ALA A 279 -30.31 0.37 -1.74
C ALA A 279 -29.81 0.79 -3.14
N ALA A 280 -29.58 2.09 -3.35
CA ALA A 280 -29.01 2.59 -4.59
C ALA A 280 -27.55 2.15 -4.77
N VAL A 281 -26.74 2.15 -3.69
CA VAL A 281 -25.37 1.63 -3.73
C VAL A 281 -25.34 0.13 -4.03
N ALA A 282 -26.21 -0.65 -3.37
CA ALA A 282 -26.29 -2.08 -3.60
C ALA A 282 -26.63 -2.42 -5.07
N ALA A 283 -27.52 -1.65 -5.68
CA ALA A 283 -27.96 -1.82 -7.06
C ALA A 283 -26.97 -1.31 -8.11
N ALA A 284 -26.01 -0.47 -7.74
CA ALA A 284 -24.98 0.01 -8.67
C ALA A 284 -24.13 -1.16 -9.20
N PRO A 285 -23.65 -1.11 -10.46
CA PRO A 285 -22.77 -2.14 -11.00
C PRO A 285 -21.46 -2.25 -10.20
N GLU A 286 -20.93 -3.47 -10.08
CA GLU A 286 -19.59 -3.70 -9.53
C GLU A 286 -18.52 -3.48 -10.61
N GLY A 287 -17.37 -2.90 -10.23
CA GLY A 287 -16.22 -2.73 -11.12
C GLY A 287 -16.49 -1.86 -12.34
N SER A 288 -17.41 -0.90 -12.25
CA SER A 288 -17.78 -0.06 -13.39
C SER A 288 -16.60 0.80 -13.84
N SER A 289 -16.35 0.85 -15.15
CA SER A 289 -15.39 1.75 -15.78
C SER A 289 -15.95 3.16 -16.01
N GLU A 290 -17.26 3.33 -15.88
CA GLU A 290 -17.94 4.61 -16.07
C GLU A 290 -18.48 5.12 -14.73
N ARG A 291 -18.66 6.44 -14.63
CA ARG A 291 -19.25 7.04 -13.43
C ARG A 291 -20.72 6.66 -13.27
N TYR A 292 -21.08 6.17 -12.09
CA TYR A 292 -22.45 5.88 -11.70
C TYR A 292 -22.96 6.93 -10.70
N VAL A 293 -23.85 7.81 -11.16
CA VAL A 293 -24.36 8.97 -10.43
C VAL A 293 -25.66 8.62 -9.72
N ILE A 294 -25.65 8.74 -8.39
CA ILE A 294 -26.80 8.59 -7.50
C ILE A 294 -27.23 9.99 -7.05
N ARG A 295 -28.37 10.46 -7.55
CA ARG A 295 -28.98 11.72 -7.05
C ARG A 295 -29.77 11.44 -5.78
N ILE A 296 -29.54 12.22 -4.73
CA ILE A 296 -30.21 12.05 -3.43
C ILE A 296 -31.05 13.29 -3.17
N LYS A 297 -32.37 13.14 -3.28
CA LYS A 297 -33.31 14.25 -3.09
C LYS A 297 -33.27 14.79 -1.67
N ALA A 298 -33.72 16.03 -1.50
CA ALA A 298 -33.89 16.64 -0.17
C ALA A 298 -34.67 15.71 0.78
N GLY A 299 -34.17 15.57 2.01
CA GLY A 299 -34.69 14.64 3.00
C GLY A 299 -33.65 14.28 4.06
N VAL A 300 -34.12 13.63 5.12
CA VAL A 300 -33.27 13.09 6.19
C VAL A 300 -33.25 11.56 6.08
N TYR A 301 -32.11 11.02 5.71
CA TYR A 301 -31.86 9.58 5.52
C TYR A 301 -31.15 9.04 6.76
N ARG A 302 -31.87 8.26 7.57
CA ARG A 302 -31.36 7.68 8.83
C ARG A 302 -30.79 6.28 8.58
N GLU A 303 -29.57 6.25 8.06
CA GLU A 303 -28.88 5.02 7.68
C GLU A 303 -27.36 5.17 7.80
N ASN A 304 -26.67 4.05 7.99
CA ASN A 304 -25.22 3.95 7.85
C ASN A 304 -24.94 3.34 6.47
N VAL A 305 -24.50 4.17 5.53
CA VAL A 305 -24.18 3.76 4.16
C VAL A 305 -22.77 3.22 4.10
N ASP A 306 -22.62 2.03 3.52
CA ASP A 306 -21.34 1.42 3.20
C ASP A 306 -21.15 1.41 1.68
N VAL A 307 -19.95 1.73 1.20
CA VAL A 307 -19.57 1.66 -0.22
C VAL A 307 -18.45 0.63 -0.36
N PRO A 308 -18.78 -0.65 -0.64
CA PRO A 308 -17.80 -1.72 -0.70
C PRO A 308 -16.74 -1.48 -1.78
N LYS A 309 -15.53 -2.07 -1.61
CA LYS A 309 -14.40 -1.96 -2.58
C LYS A 309 -14.77 -2.23 -4.04
N LYS A 310 -15.74 -3.11 -4.29
CA LYS A 310 -16.20 -3.46 -5.64
C LYS A 310 -17.09 -2.39 -6.29
N LYS A 311 -17.62 -1.44 -5.52
CA LYS A 311 -18.50 -0.37 -6.02
C LYS A 311 -17.67 0.85 -6.42
N THR A 312 -16.93 0.73 -7.52
CA THR A 312 -16.04 1.78 -8.04
C THR A 312 -16.81 2.87 -8.79
N ASN A 313 -16.22 4.06 -8.92
CA ASN A 313 -16.72 5.18 -9.73
C ASN A 313 -18.13 5.68 -9.37
N LEU A 314 -18.52 5.60 -8.09
CA LEU A 314 -19.78 6.16 -7.60
C LEU A 314 -19.68 7.67 -7.34
N MET A 315 -20.75 8.40 -7.67
CA MET A 315 -20.90 9.82 -7.34
C MET A 315 -22.25 10.05 -6.63
N PHE A 316 -22.20 10.62 -5.43
CA PHE A 316 -23.40 11.08 -4.73
C PHE A 316 -23.65 12.55 -5.04
N LEU A 317 -24.87 12.87 -5.49
CA LEU A 317 -25.30 14.22 -5.80
C LEU A 317 -26.56 14.59 -5.00
N GLY A 318 -26.37 15.30 -3.89
CA GLY A 318 -27.50 15.81 -3.09
C GLY A 318 -28.14 17.06 -3.70
N ASP A 319 -29.44 17.25 -3.48
CA ASP A 319 -30.15 18.48 -3.88
C ASP A 319 -29.64 19.74 -3.15
N GLY A 320 -29.00 19.58 -1.98
CA GLY A 320 -28.35 20.69 -1.27
C GLY A 320 -27.73 20.26 0.07
N ARG A 321 -26.60 20.89 0.43
CA ARG A 321 -25.86 20.55 1.66
C ARG A 321 -26.65 20.75 2.97
N THR A 322 -27.67 21.60 2.96
CA THR A 322 -28.53 21.88 4.13
C THR A 322 -29.84 21.08 4.11
N THR A 323 -30.18 20.43 2.99
CA THR A 323 -31.48 19.80 2.76
C THR A 323 -31.39 18.30 2.53
N THR A 324 -30.24 17.78 2.08
CA THR A 324 -29.98 16.35 1.91
C THR A 324 -29.05 15.89 3.03
N ILE A 325 -29.58 15.19 4.03
CA ILE A 325 -28.85 14.81 5.24
C ILE A 325 -28.84 13.29 5.37
N ILE A 326 -27.65 12.68 5.36
CA ILE A 326 -27.44 11.27 5.75
C ILE A 326 -26.91 11.27 7.19
N THR A 327 -27.54 10.54 8.10
CA THR A 327 -27.23 10.59 9.53
C THR A 327 -27.32 9.23 10.21
N GLY A 328 -26.43 8.99 11.17
CA GLY A 328 -26.41 7.83 12.05
C GLY A 328 -25.95 8.19 13.47
N SER A 329 -25.85 7.21 14.36
CA SER A 329 -25.53 7.42 15.78
C SER A 329 -24.59 6.36 16.37
N ARG A 330 -23.82 5.66 15.52
CA ARG A 330 -22.80 4.69 15.97
C ARG A 330 -21.74 5.40 16.80
N ASN A 331 -21.37 4.82 17.94
CA ASN A 331 -20.36 5.36 18.84
C ASN A 331 -19.67 4.24 19.64
N VAL A 332 -18.52 4.57 20.24
CA VAL A 332 -17.68 3.60 20.97
C VAL A 332 -18.31 3.13 22.27
N VAL A 333 -19.05 4.01 22.97
CA VAL A 333 -19.74 3.67 24.23
C VAL A 333 -20.76 2.54 23.98
N ASP A 334 -21.44 2.58 22.84
CA ASP A 334 -22.40 1.56 22.40
C ASP A 334 -21.74 0.39 21.66
N GLY A 335 -20.41 0.29 21.68
CA GLY A 335 -19.66 -0.87 21.20
C GLY A 335 -19.19 -0.83 19.74
N SER A 336 -19.29 0.32 19.06
CA SER A 336 -18.62 0.50 17.75
C SER A 336 -17.10 0.68 17.93
N THR A 337 -16.34 0.44 16.89
CA THR A 337 -14.87 0.60 16.88
C THR A 337 -14.48 1.88 16.13
N THR A 338 -13.25 2.35 16.36
CA THR A 338 -12.61 3.41 15.56
C THR A 338 -11.98 2.87 14.27
N PHE A 339 -12.25 1.62 13.89
CA PHE A 339 -11.72 0.99 12.67
C PHE A 339 -11.99 1.83 11.42
N ASN A 340 -13.22 2.35 11.31
CA ASN A 340 -13.65 3.17 10.19
C ASN A 340 -13.10 4.61 10.21
N SER A 341 -12.17 4.96 11.11
CA SER A 341 -11.46 6.24 11.06
C SER A 341 -10.14 6.06 10.33
N ALA A 342 -10.01 6.72 9.17
CA ALA A 342 -8.81 6.62 8.35
C ALA A 342 -7.59 7.26 9.05
N THR A 343 -6.45 6.57 9.02
CA THR A 343 -5.15 7.19 9.29
C THR A 343 -4.61 7.74 7.97
N VAL A 344 -4.49 9.06 7.87
CA VAL A 344 -4.02 9.73 6.64
C VAL A 344 -3.00 10.81 6.98
N GLY A 345 -2.16 11.16 6.01
CA GLY A 345 -1.50 12.46 6.02
C GLY A 345 -2.53 13.54 5.74
N ILE A 346 -2.57 14.58 6.57
CA ILE A 346 -3.57 15.66 6.46
C ILE A 346 -2.89 16.94 6.00
N VAL A 347 -3.43 17.57 4.95
CA VAL A 347 -3.03 18.92 4.55
C VAL A 347 -4.27 19.83 4.56
N ILE A 348 -4.20 20.90 5.34
CA ILE A 348 -5.22 21.95 5.42
C ILE A 348 -4.63 23.19 4.74
N GLN A 349 -5.07 23.45 3.51
CA GLN A 349 -4.61 24.59 2.69
C GLN A 349 -5.75 25.60 2.46
N LYS A 350 -5.44 26.90 2.45
CA LYS A 350 -6.36 27.99 2.06
C LYS A 350 -7.74 27.91 2.77
N SER A 351 -7.71 27.52 4.05
CA SER A 351 -8.89 27.23 4.86
C SER A 351 -9.10 28.24 5.98
N ARG A 352 -10.23 28.12 6.70
CA ARG A 352 -10.52 28.90 7.92
C ARG A 352 -10.73 27.96 9.10
N ILE A 353 -9.95 28.15 10.15
CA ILE A 353 -10.05 27.41 11.42
C ILE A 353 -10.58 28.39 12.47
N ASP A 354 -11.82 28.21 12.91
CA ASP A 354 -12.49 29.09 13.87
C ASP A 354 -13.45 28.30 14.78
N ALA A 355 -13.86 28.91 15.89
CA ALA A 355 -14.80 28.34 16.85
C ALA A 355 -16.25 28.46 16.36
N THR A 356 -17.07 27.47 16.70
CA THR A 356 -18.53 27.56 16.60
C THR A 356 -19.08 28.59 17.58
N SER A 357 -20.32 29.07 17.35
CA SER A 357 -20.92 30.14 18.14
C SER A 357 -21.08 29.81 19.64
N ASP A 358 -21.24 28.53 19.96
CA ASP A 358 -21.35 28.00 21.32
C ASP A 358 -20.00 27.86 22.03
N LEU A 359 -18.91 27.57 21.29
CA LEU A 359 -17.56 27.48 21.84
C LEU A 359 -16.92 28.86 22.06
N LYS A 360 -17.18 29.84 21.18
CA LYS A 360 -16.62 31.20 21.26
C LYS A 360 -16.66 31.83 22.67
N PRO A 361 -17.79 31.82 23.40
CA PRO A 361 -17.87 32.44 24.74
C PRO A 361 -17.12 31.66 25.84
N VAL A 362 -16.79 30.39 25.62
CA VAL A 362 -16.23 29.49 26.65
C VAL A 362 -14.89 28.88 26.26
N LYS A 363 -14.26 29.33 25.17
CA LYS A 363 -12.98 28.80 24.66
C LYS A 363 -11.83 28.79 25.69
N SER A 364 -11.85 29.71 26.66
CA SER A 364 -10.88 29.72 27.77
C SER A 364 -11.01 28.52 28.71
N SER A 365 -12.18 27.88 28.74
CA SER A 365 -12.45 26.67 29.53
C SER A 365 -12.24 25.38 28.74
N PHE A 366 -12.13 25.46 27.41
CA PHE A 366 -12.04 24.31 26.51
C PHE A 366 -10.92 24.53 25.48
N PRO A 367 -9.65 24.23 25.84
CA PRO A 367 -8.51 24.41 24.96
C PRO A 367 -8.67 23.63 23.65
N THR A 368 -8.26 24.25 22.54
CA THR A 368 -8.26 23.64 21.21
C THR A 368 -6.86 23.67 20.62
N PHE A 369 -6.46 22.56 19.99
CA PHE A 369 -5.15 22.39 19.35
C PHE A 369 -5.35 22.00 17.89
N LEU A 370 -4.33 22.21 17.05
CA LEU A 370 -4.32 21.83 15.64
C LEU A 370 -4.31 20.31 15.43
N GLY A 371 -3.75 19.55 16.37
CA GLY A 371 -3.69 18.09 16.30
C GLY A 371 -2.89 17.44 17.42
N ARG A 372 -2.89 16.09 17.42
CA ARG A 372 -2.11 15.22 18.31
C ARG A 372 -1.72 13.92 17.59
N PRO A 373 -0.52 13.37 17.84
CA PRO A 373 0.03 12.28 17.03
C PRO A 373 -0.54 10.92 17.44
N TRP A 374 -1.65 10.51 16.82
CA TRP A 374 -2.26 9.20 17.07
C TRP A 374 -1.29 8.04 16.73
N LYS A 375 -0.46 8.21 15.70
CA LYS A 375 0.52 7.21 15.22
C LYS A 375 1.94 7.78 15.20
N LEU A 376 2.93 6.88 15.25
CA LEU A 376 4.35 7.21 15.39
C LEU A 376 4.86 8.20 14.32
N TYR A 377 4.33 8.10 13.10
CA TYR A 377 4.68 8.96 11.97
C TYR A 377 3.52 9.88 11.55
N SER A 378 2.73 10.35 12.52
CA SER A 378 1.61 11.26 12.25
C SER A 378 2.08 12.48 11.45
N ARG A 379 1.36 12.80 10.37
CA ARG A 379 1.71 13.89 9.46
C ARG A 379 0.54 14.84 9.26
N THR A 380 0.74 16.12 9.59
CA THR A 380 -0.29 17.15 9.46
C THR A 380 0.34 18.49 9.10
N VAL A 381 -0.17 19.11 8.04
CA VAL A 381 0.29 20.41 7.55
C VAL A 381 -0.88 21.38 7.54
N VAL A 382 -0.68 22.56 8.14
CA VAL A 382 -1.64 23.67 8.08
C VAL A 382 -0.97 24.84 7.37
N MET A 383 -1.45 25.18 6.19
CA MET A 383 -0.82 26.21 5.35
C MET A 383 -1.80 27.19 4.72
N GLN A 384 -1.34 28.43 4.53
CA GLN A 384 -2.08 29.52 3.89
C GLN A 384 -3.50 29.70 4.46
N SER A 385 -3.69 29.38 5.73
CA SER A 385 -5.00 29.32 6.37
C SER A 385 -5.18 30.45 7.38
N ALA A 386 -6.42 30.90 7.56
CA ALA A 386 -6.79 31.86 8.59
C ALA A 386 -7.15 31.11 9.88
N ILE A 387 -6.42 31.38 10.97
CA ILE A 387 -6.54 30.70 12.26
C ILE A 387 -7.06 31.69 13.30
N GLY A 388 -8.26 31.43 13.83
CA GLY A 388 -8.88 32.18 14.90
C GLY A 388 -8.14 32.04 16.23
N ASP A 389 -8.53 32.84 17.22
CA ASP A 389 -7.89 32.90 18.55
C ASP A 389 -8.28 31.74 19.50
N LEU A 390 -8.93 30.69 18.99
CA LEU A 390 -9.25 29.48 19.76
C LEU A 390 -8.06 28.52 19.94
N ILE A 391 -7.06 28.61 19.05
CA ILE A 391 -5.92 27.70 19.06
C ILE A 391 -4.96 28.10 20.17
N ASP A 392 -4.69 27.16 21.06
CA ASP A 392 -3.72 27.32 22.14
C ASP A 392 -2.34 27.72 21.57
N PRO A 393 -1.58 28.63 22.21
CA PRO A 393 -0.27 29.04 21.74
C PRO A 393 0.71 27.89 21.47
N ALA A 394 0.62 26.78 22.23
CA ALA A 394 1.42 25.58 22.00
C ALA A 394 1.15 24.96 20.62
N GLY A 395 -0.05 25.17 20.08
CA GLY A 395 -0.50 24.75 18.75
C GLY A 395 -0.83 23.27 18.63
N TRP A 396 0.01 22.40 19.16
CA TRP A 396 -0.10 20.94 19.06
C TRP A 396 -0.08 20.29 20.44
N HIS A 397 -0.76 19.15 20.58
CA HIS A 397 -0.89 18.45 21.85
C HIS A 397 -0.25 17.05 21.81
N ILE A 398 0.41 16.64 22.90
CA ILE A 398 0.99 15.30 23.01
C ILE A 398 -0.10 14.22 22.96
N TRP A 399 0.26 13.01 22.52
CA TRP A 399 -0.61 11.85 22.64
C TRP A 399 -0.42 11.17 24.01
N ASP A 400 0.78 10.66 24.27
CA ASP A 400 1.17 10.02 25.53
C ASP A 400 2.69 10.14 25.73
N GLY A 401 3.12 10.80 26.80
CA GLY A 401 4.54 11.03 27.09
C GLY A 401 5.32 11.65 25.91
N ASP A 402 6.43 11.02 25.54
CA ASP A 402 7.31 11.40 24.44
C ASP A 402 7.02 10.65 23.12
N PHE A 403 5.91 9.88 23.07
CA PHE A 403 5.52 9.13 21.88
C PHE A 403 5.40 10.03 20.64
N ALA A 404 6.03 9.59 19.55
CA ALA A 404 6.02 10.22 18.23
C ALA A 404 6.68 11.61 18.11
N LEU A 405 7.09 12.25 19.21
CA LEU A 405 7.49 13.67 19.17
C LEU A 405 8.75 13.93 18.32
N SER A 406 9.59 12.93 18.10
CA SER A 406 10.79 13.00 17.25
C SER A 406 10.57 12.48 15.82
N THR A 407 9.48 11.76 15.56
CA THR A 407 9.22 11.05 14.29
C THR A 407 8.01 11.58 13.52
N LEU A 408 7.12 12.32 14.18
CA LEU A 408 5.98 12.99 13.55
C LEU A 408 6.44 14.10 12.58
N GLU A 409 5.52 14.53 11.72
CA GLU A 409 5.74 15.59 10.76
C GLU A 409 4.61 16.64 10.83
N TYR A 410 4.74 17.59 11.76
CA TYR A 410 3.81 18.71 11.92
C TYR A 410 4.40 19.99 11.35
N ARG A 411 3.63 20.65 10.49
CA ARG A 411 4.10 21.80 9.70
C ARG A 411 3.08 22.94 9.69
N GLU A 412 3.59 24.17 9.78
CA GLU A 412 2.83 25.39 9.55
C GLU A 412 3.52 26.25 8.49
N TYR A 413 2.75 26.84 7.55
CA TYR A 413 3.30 27.70 6.48
C TYR A 413 2.35 28.84 6.12
N GLY A 414 2.79 30.10 6.22
CA GLY A 414 2.05 31.25 5.70
C GLY A 414 0.63 31.43 6.27
N ASN A 415 0.39 30.98 7.50
CA ASN A 415 -0.90 31.15 8.17
C ASN A 415 -1.08 32.59 8.65
N SER A 416 -2.34 33.00 8.82
CA SER A 416 -2.71 34.35 9.28
C SER A 416 -3.79 34.29 10.36
N GLY A 417 -4.02 35.41 11.06
CA GLY A 417 -5.02 35.49 12.13
C GLY A 417 -4.42 35.33 13.53
N ALA A 418 -5.26 35.54 14.54
CA ALA A 418 -4.82 35.66 15.94
C ALA A 418 -4.22 34.36 16.51
N GLY A 419 -4.64 33.17 16.03
CA GLY A 419 -4.08 31.89 16.46
C GLY A 419 -2.87 31.41 15.64
N ALA A 420 -2.44 32.17 14.64
CA ALA A 420 -1.35 31.77 13.74
C ALA A 420 0.07 32.07 14.27
N GLY A 421 0.19 32.76 15.41
CA GLY A 421 1.49 33.09 15.99
C GLY A 421 2.27 31.84 16.41
N THR A 422 3.51 31.70 15.95
CA THR A 422 4.32 30.48 16.18
C THR A 422 5.35 30.59 17.31
N SER A 423 5.51 31.77 17.92
CA SER A 423 6.52 32.02 18.95
C SER A 423 6.31 31.22 20.24
N GLY A 424 5.07 30.78 20.53
CA GLY A 424 4.71 29.97 21.69
C GLY A 424 4.54 28.48 21.41
N ARG A 425 4.90 28.01 20.20
CA ARG A 425 4.69 26.63 19.77
C ARG A 425 5.60 25.65 20.50
N VAL A 426 5.20 24.39 20.49
CA VAL A 426 6.00 23.26 21.01
C VAL A 426 7.39 23.18 20.37
N THR A 427 8.35 22.63 21.11
CA THR A 427 9.75 22.48 20.70
C THR A 427 10.11 21.05 20.27
N TRP A 428 9.15 20.29 19.75
CA TRP A 428 9.33 18.89 19.38
C TRP A 428 10.20 18.73 18.13
N GLY A 429 11.00 17.66 18.06
CA GLY A 429 11.86 17.38 16.90
C GLY A 429 11.08 17.22 15.59
N GLY A 430 9.85 16.72 15.66
CA GLY A 430 8.96 16.55 14.52
C GLY A 430 8.17 17.81 14.10
N TYR A 431 8.20 18.89 14.89
CA TYR A 431 7.51 20.15 14.56
C TYR A 431 8.44 21.12 13.81
N LYS A 432 7.91 21.78 12.78
CA LYS A 432 8.67 22.80 12.03
C LYS A 432 7.75 23.86 11.42
N VAL A 433 8.13 25.13 11.58
CA VAL A 433 7.60 26.23 10.76
C VAL A 433 8.33 26.23 9.42
N ILE A 434 7.59 26.02 8.33
CA ILE A 434 8.16 26.08 6.99
C ILE A 434 8.36 27.55 6.61
N THR A 435 9.53 27.87 6.06
CA THR A 435 9.85 29.21 5.55
C THR A 435 10.06 29.23 4.04
N SER A 436 10.34 28.07 3.43
CA SER A 436 10.55 27.93 1.99
C SER A 436 9.25 27.57 1.25
N ALA A 437 8.93 28.32 0.21
CA ALA A 437 7.82 27.97 -0.69
C ALA A 437 8.04 26.61 -1.39
N THR A 438 9.30 26.26 -1.72
CA THR A 438 9.62 24.97 -2.35
C THR A 438 9.33 23.78 -1.44
N GLU A 439 9.56 23.93 -0.12
CA GLU A 439 9.20 22.90 0.86
C GLU A 439 7.68 22.82 1.02
N ALA A 440 6.98 23.96 1.09
CA ALA A 440 5.52 24.00 1.19
C ALA A 440 4.82 23.41 -0.05
N GLN A 441 5.41 23.58 -1.24
CA GLN A 441 4.90 23.04 -2.50
C GLN A 441 4.75 21.50 -2.47
N GLN A 442 5.56 20.79 -1.68
CA GLN A 442 5.47 19.32 -1.57
C GLN A 442 4.13 18.84 -0.99
N TYR A 443 3.42 19.72 -0.28
CA TYR A 443 2.13 19.40 0.34
C TYR A 443 0.93 19.87 -0.49
N THR A 444 1.14 20.46 -1.68
CA THR A 444 0.02 20.91 -2.52
C THR A 444 -0.62 19.73 -3.24
N PRO A 445 -1.86 19.86 -3.74
CA PRO A 445 -2.56 18.75 -4.40
C PRO A 445 -1.81 18.15 -5.58
N GLY A 446 -1.07 18.95 -6.35
CA GLY A 446 -0.26 18.48 -7.48
C GLY A 446 0.77 17.43 -7.08
N THR A 447 1.45 17.64 -5.95
CA THR A 447 2.54 16.76 -5.49
C THR A 447 2.05 15.72 -4.48
N PHE A 448 1.30 16.13 -3.45
CA PHE A 448 0.96 15.26 -2.32
C PHE A 448 0.00 14.11 -2.68
N ILE A 449 -0.87 14.33 -3.67
CA ILE A 449 -1.90 13.35 -4.10
C ILE A 449 -1.90 13.15 -5.62
N ALA A 450 -0.82 13.53 -6.31
CA ALA A 450 -0.70 13.49 -7.76
C ALA A 450 -1.91 14.12 -8.49
N GLY A 451 -2.47 15.20 -7.94
CA GLY A 451 -3.79 15.73 -8.31
C GLY A 451 -3.92 16.13 -9.78
N GLY A 452 -2.81 16.46 -10.46
CA GLY A 452 -2.81 16.74 -11.90
C GLY A 452 -3.28 15.55 -12.74
N SER A 453 -3.00 14.33 -12.28
CA SER A 453 -3.41 13.10 -12.96
C SER A 453 -4.90 12.79 -12.82
N TRP A 454 -5.62 13.40 -11.86
CA TRP A 454 -7.00 13.00 -11.62
C TRP A 454 -8.02 14.04 -11.20
N LEU A 455 -7.66 15.14 -10.55
CA LEU A 455 -8.67 16.10 -10.05
C LEU A 455 -9.48 16.73 -11.18
N ARG A 456 -8.88 16.91 -12.37
CA ARG A 456 -9.58 17.35 -13.59
C ARG A 456 -10.81 16.50 -13.89
N SER A 457 -10.77 15.20 -13.57
CA SER A 457 -11.86 14.26 -13.81
C SER A 457 -13.08 14.42 -12.91
N THR A 458 -12.97 15.19 -11.82
CA THR A 458 -13.96 15.17 -10.73
C THR A 458 -15.15 16.11 -10.94
N THR A 459 -15.07 17.03 -11.91
CA THR A 459 -16.00 18.16 -12.16
C THR A 459 -15.86 19.32 -11.18
N PHE A 460 -15.07 19.15 -10.12
CA PHE A 460 -14.96 20.14 -9.06
C PHE A 460 -13.80 21.13 -9.32
N PRO A 461 -13.96 22.40 -8.91
CA PRO A 461 -12.86 23.36 -8.97
C PRO A 461 -11.72 22.94 -8.02
N PHE A 462 -10.48 23.11 -8.47
CA PHE A 462 -9.28 22.79 -7.69
C PHE A 462 -8.14 23.76 -7.98
N SER A 463 -7.12 23.75 -7.12
CA SER A 463 -5.83 24.42 -7.33
C SER A 463 -4.72 23.41 -7.01
N LEU A 464 -3.75 23.25 -7.90
CA LEU A 464 -2.69 22.24 -7.74
C LEU A 464 -1.50 22.71 -6.89
N GLY A 465 -1.37 24.03 -6.69
CA GLY A 465 -0.19 24.66 -6.09
C GLY A 465 -0.51 25.58 -4.92
N LEU A 466 0.51 26.36 -4.54
CA LEU A 466 0.41 27.41 -3.51
C LEU A 466 -0.48 28.58 -3.93
#